data_AF-X1IMN5-F1
#
_entry.id   AF-X1IMN5-F1
#
_cell.length_a   1.000
_cell.length_b   1.000
_cell.length_c   1.000
_cell.angle_alpha   90.00
_cell.angle_beta   90.00
_cell.angle_gamma   90.00
#
_symmetry.space_group_name_H-M   'P 1'
#
loop_
_entity.id
_entity.type
_entity.pdbx_description
1 polymer ?
#
loop_
_entity_poly.entity_id
_entity_poly.type
_entity_poly.pdbx_seq_one_letter_code
_entity_poly.pdbx_strand_id
1 'polypeptide(L)'
;SFQKEDLGKKEKMALRKIKQNEVLPEQEDLLDENITNQAKIDPKTESELEIEEREFICVVCRDHIDGPVYICPRCKTFYCVKCATALKDENENCWSCNYQFKL
;
A
#
# COMPACT_ATOMS: atom_id res chain seq x y z
N SER A 1 24.29 49.87 21.30
CA SER A 1 23.30 50.15 22.35
C SER A 1 22.27 49.04 22.36
N PHE A 2 22.50 48.05 23.21
CA PHE A 2 21.65 46.90 23.43
C PHE A 2 20.76 47.18 24.66
N GLN A 3 19.47 46.90 24.56
CA GLN A 3 18.46 46.92 25.62
C GLN A 3 17.58 45.68 25.34
N LYS A 4 17.16 44.81 26.25
CA LYS A 4 16.84 44.93 27.68
C LYS A 4 17.06 43.56 28.35
N GLU A 5 17.80 43.55 29.44
CA GLU A 5 17.70 42.56 30.51
C GLU A 5 16.60 43.02 31.49
N ASP A 6 15.89 42.10 32.14
CA ASP A 6 15.59 42.11 33.58
C ASP A 6 14.31 41.36 33.97
N LEU A 7 14.35 40.83 35.21
CA LEU A 7 13.29 40.27 36.07
C LEU A 7 13.07 38.74 35.90
N GLY A 8 13.44 37.83 36.80
CA GLY A 8 13.84 37.96 38.20
C GLY A 8 12.78 37.43 39.18
N LYS A 9 12.89 36.12 39.52
CA LYS A 9 12.71 35.51 40.86
C LYS A 9 11.30 35.19 41.43
N LYS A 10 11.14 33.89 41.78
CA LYS A 10 10.48 33.28 42.98
C LYS A 10 8.94 33.26 42.98
N GLU A 11 8.19 32.26 43.48
CA GLU A 11 8.42 31.12 44.39
C GLU A 11 7.12 30.26 44.45
N LYS A 12 7.24 29.01 44.91
CA LYS A 12 6.28 28.22 45.73
C LYS A 12 5.14 27.40 45.08
N MET A 13 5.08 26.16 45.61
CA MET A 13 3.89 25.31 45.84
C MET A 13 3.31 24.65 44.57
N ALA A 14 2.79 23.41 44.56
CA ALA A 14 2.41 22.51 45.63
C ALA A 14 2.07 21.12 45.03
N LEU A 15 2.24 20.08 45.85
CA LEU A 15 1.43 18.87 45.94
C LEU A 15 1.41 17.79 44.81
N ARG A 16 1.93 16.61 45.22
CA ARG A 16 1.29 15.27 45.23
C ARG A 16 0.99 14.52 43.91
N LYS A 17 1.91 13.60 43.57
CA LYS A 17 1.75 12.13 43.54
C LYS A 17 0.31 11.54 43.50
N ILE A 18 0.08 10.60 42.56
CA ILE A 18 -0.60 9.27 42.67
C ILE A 18 -1.82 8.98 41.73
N LYS A 19 -1.59 7.98 40.84
CA LYS A 19 -2.39 6.79 40.41
C LYS A 19 -3.76 6.87 39.70
N GLN A 20 -3.93 5.80 38.89
CA GLN A 20 -5.14 5.09 38.41
C GLN A 20 -5.71 5.60 37.07
N ASN A 21 -5.72 4.82 35.97
CA ASN A 21 -6.52 3.62 35.65
C ASN A 21 -8.05 3.84 35.79
N GLU A 22 -8.70 4.20 34.69
CA GLU A 22 -10.15 4.14 34.45
C GLU A 22 -10.30 3.67 32.99
N VAL A 23 -10.53 2.38 32.70
CA VAL A 23 -11.81 1.65 32.69
C VAL A 23 -12.92 2.47 32.03
N LEU A 24 -13.14 2.24 30.73
CA LEU A 24 -14.31 2.71 30.00
C LEU A 24 -15.51 1.81 30.35
N PRO A 25 -16.73 2.38 30.48
CA PRO A 25 -17.81 1.78 31.25
C PRO A 25 -18.57 0.68 30.51
N GLU A 26 -19.05 -0.24 31.33
CA GLU A 26 -20.02 -1.29 31.05
C GLU A 26 -21.33 -0.70 30.51
N GLN A 27 -21.85 -1.26 29.41
CA GLN A 27 -23.27 -1.21 29.08
C GLN A 27 -23.73 -2.62 28.77
N GLU A 28 -24.17 -3.31 29.82
CA GLU A 28 -24.96 -4.53 29.72
C GLU A 28 -26.44 -4.18 29.49
N ASP A 29 -27.02 -4.92 28.55
CA ASP A 29 -28.40 -5.41 28.49
C ASP A 29 -29.56 -4.45 28.19
N LEU A 30 -29.91 -4.40 26.90
CA LEU A 30 -31.30 -4.59 26.47
C LEU A 30 -31.32 -5.58 25.30
N LEU A 31 -31.49 -6.87 25.62
CA LEU A 31 -31.84 -7.90 24.65
C LEU A 31 -33.34 -7.78 24.36
N ASP A 32 -33.70 -7.13 23.25
CA ASP A 32 -35.05 -7.25 22.70
C ASP A 32 -35.16 -8.60 22.00
N GLU A 33 -35.98 -9.46 22.60
CA GLU A 33 -36.35 -10.76 22.07
C GLU A 33 -37.16 -10.57 20.77
N ASN A 34 -36.80 -11.41 19.78
CA ASN A 34 -37.65 -11.83 18.64
C ASN A 34 -37.48 -11.10 17.28
N ILE A 35 -36.31 -11.26 16.64
CA ILE A 35 -36.24 -11.40 15.16
C ILE A 35 -35.44 -12.66 14.83
N THR A 36 -36.17 -13.77 14.68
CA THR A 36 -35.65 -15.04 14.18
C THR A 36 -35.41 -14.90 12.68
N ASN A 37 -34.22 -14.47 12.29
CA ASN A 37 -33.69 -14.70 10.94
C ASN A 37 -32.34 -15.38 11.09
N GLN A 38 -32.37 -16.72 11.07
CA GLN A 38 -31.19 -17.54 10.86
C GLN A 38 -30.61 -17.18 9.48
N ALA A 39 -29.71 -16.21 9.45
CA ALA A 39 -28.75 -16.10 8.38
C ALA A 39 -27.88 -17.36 8.46
N LYS A 40 -28.30 -18.40 7.73
CA LYS A 40 -27.42 -19.49 7.35
C LYS A 40 -26.28 -18.84 6.58
N ILE A 41 -25.17 -18.60 7.27
CA ILE A 41 -23.91 -18.29 6.61
C ILE A 41 -23.53 -19.60 5.91
N ASP A 42 -23.85 -19.70 4.62
CA ASP A 42 -23.49 -20.86 3.82
C ASP A 42 -21.97 -21.01 3.83
N PRO A 43 -21.42 -22.10 4.39
CA PRO A 43 -19.98 -22.35 4.41
C PRO A 43 -19.54 -22.95 3.07
N LYS A 44 -19.97 -22.38 1.94
CA LYS A 44 -19.43 -22.75 0.63
C LYS A 44 -18.25 -21.85 0.30
N THR A 45 -17.20 -22.13 1.04
CA THR A 45 -15.81 -21.74 0.90
C THR A 45 -15.35 -21.82 -0.55
N GLU A 46 -14.88 -20.69 -1.10
CA GLU A 46 -13.70 -20.47 -1.98
C GLU A 46 -13.27 -21.57 -2.98
N SER A 47 -14.19 -22.44 -3.40
CA SER A 47 -13.87 -23.62 -4.20
C SER A 47 -13.73 -23.22 -5.66
N GLU A 48 -12.52 -23.48 -6.18
CA GLU A 48 -12.14 -23.56 -7.60
C GLU A 48 -11.98 -22.20 -8.31
N LEU A 49 -11.02 -21.39 -7.85
CA LEU A 49 -10.38 -20.41 -8.72
C LEU A 49 -9.21 -21.09 -9.44
N GLU A 50 -9.40 -21.46 -10.70
CA GLU A 50 -8.31 -21.83 -11.61
C GLU A 50 -7.45 -20.57 -11.85
N ILE A 51 -6.28 -20.50 -11.22
CA ILE A 51 -5.32 -19.42 -11.44
C ILE A 51 -4.57 -19.73 -12.73
N GLU A 52 -4.98 -19.10 -13.83
CA GLU A 52 -4.25 -19.16 -15.10
C GLU A 52 -3.01 -18.26 -14.97
N GLU A 53 -1.84 -18.87 -14.80
CA GLU A 53 -0.56 -18.16 -14.76
C GLU A 53 -0.29 -17.56 -16.15
N ARG A 54 -0.33 -16.23 -16.26
CA ARG A 54 0.01 -15.55 -17.52
C ARG A 54 1.52 -15.50 -17.69
N GLU A 55 2.01 -16.22 -18.70
CA GLU A 55 3.37 -16.11 -19.18
C GLU A 55 3.55 -14.79 -19.97
N PHE A 56 4.57 -14.00 -19.60
CA PHE A 56 4.94 -12.81 -20.33
C PHE A 56 6.15 -13.10 -21.24
N ILE A 57 6.04 -12.77 -22.53
CA ILE A 57 7.14 -12.93 -23.50
C ILE A 57 7.67 -11.56 -23.89
N CYS A 58 8.99 -11.39 -23.89
CA CYS A 58 9.63 -10.15 -24.33
C CYS A 58 9.61 -10.03 -25.85
N VAL A 59 9.14 -8.90 -26.40
CA VAL A 59 9.08 -8.70 -27.87
C VAL A 59 10.46 -8.65 -28.54
N VAL A 60 11.53 -8.36 -27.78
CA VAL A 60 12.89 -8.17 -28.31
C VAL A 60 13.64 -9.50 -28.36
N CYS A 61 13.85 -10.15 -27.20
CA CYS A 61 14.58 -11.42 -27.14
C CYS A 61 13.70 -12.64 -27.42
N ARG A 62 12.36 -12.49 -27.39
CA ARG A 62 11.37 -13.56 -27.59
C ARG A 62 11.43 -14.68 -26.56
N ASP A 63 12.03 -14.39 -25.40
CA ASP A 63 12.07 -15.30 -24.26
C ASP A 63 10.98 -14.97 -23.23
N HIS A 64 10.67 -15.96 -22.40
CA HIS A 64 9.83 -15.82 -21.23
C HIS A 64 10.48 -14.86 -20.22
N ILE A 65 9.66 -14.02 -19.60
CA ILE A 65 10.09 -13.03 -18.62
C ILE A 65 9.84 -13.61 -17.23
N ASP A 66 10.85 -14.27 -16.70
CA ASP A 66 10.86 -14.71 -15.31
C ASP A 66 11.29 -13.52 -14.42
N GLY A 67 10.33 -12.72 -13.95
CA GLY A 67 10.57 -11.65 -12.98
C GLY A 67 10.07 -10.26 -13.41
N PRO A 68 10.80 -9.18 -13.09
CA PRO A 68 10.34 -7.82 -13.37
C PRO A 68 10.11 -7.61 -14.86
N VAL A 69 8.92 -7.10 -15.19
CA VAL A 69 8.52 -6.79 -16.56
C VAL A 69 8.42 -5.28 -16.74
N TYR A 70 8.97 -4.77 -17.83
CA TYR A 70 8.67 -3.42 -18.28
C TYR A 70 7.51 -3.46 -19.26
N ILE A 71 6.47 -2.68 -18.96
CA ILE A 71 5.28 -2.56 -19.81
C ILE A 71 5.28 -1.18 -20.42
N CYS A 72 5.29 -1.09 -21.76
CA CYS A 72 5.21 0.20 -22.43
C CYS A 72 3.93 0.96 -22.00
N PRO A 73 4.03 2.19 -21.48
CA PRO A 73 2.87 2.90 -20.94
C PRO A 73 1.81 3.19 -22.01
N ARG A 74 2.22 3.33 -23.27
CA ARG A 74 1.37 3.69 -24.42
C ARG A 74 0.68 2.49 -25.08
N CYS A 75 1.40 1.40 -25.35
CA CYS A 75 0.88 0.26 -26.13
C CYS A 75 0.81 -1.05 -25.36
N LYS A 76 1.23 -1.06 -24.09
CA LYS A 76 1.22 -2.24 -23.21
C LYS A 76 2.06 -3.43 -23.68
N THR A 77 2.98 -3.22 -24.64
CA THR A 77 3.95 -4.25 -25.02
C THR A 77 4.91 -4.58 -23.86
N PHE A 78 5.22 -5.86 -23.73
CA PHE A 78 6.06 -6.42 -22.68
C PHE A 78 7.54 -6.51 -23.11
N TYR A 79 8.42 -6.09 -22.21
CA TYR A 79 9.86 -6.18 -22.35
C TYR A 79 10.46 -6.75 -21.07
N CYS A 80 11.47 -7.60 -21.18
CA CYS A 80 12.32 -7.87 -20.02
C CYS A 80 13.11 -6.60 -19.69
N VAL A 81 13.45 -6.39 -18.41
CA VAL A 81 14.15 -5.16 -17.98
C VAL A 81 15.47 -4.97 -18.75
N LYS A 82 16.21 -6.06 -19.00
CA LYS A 82 17.48 -6.00 -19.75
C LYS A 82 17.30 -5.39 -21.14
N CYS A 83 16.31 -5.86 -21.89
CA CYS A 83 16.03 -5.33 -23.23
C CYS A 83 15.49 -3.89 -23.18
N ALA A 84 14.61 -3.58 -22.22
CA ALA A 84 14.07 -2.23 -22.09
C ALA A 84 15.18 -1.21 -21.76
N THR A 85 16.10 -1.54 -20.86
CA THR A 85 17.26 -0.72 -20.52
C THR A 85 18.22 -0.60 -21.69
N ALA A 86 18.57 -1.69 -22.37
CA ALA A 86 19.44 -1.66 -23.53
C ALA A 86 18.89 -0.75 -24.65
N LEU A 87 17.60 -0.86 -24.96
CA LEU A 87 16.95 0.01 -25.95
C LEU A 87 16.98 1.49 -25.52
N LYS A 88 16.77 1.77 -24.23
CA LYS A 88 16.88 3.15 -23.73
C LYS A 88 18.30 3.69 -23.86
N ASP A 89 19.31 2.89 -23.54
CA ASP A 89 20.73 3.27 -23.60
C ASP A 89 21.21 3.46 -25.05
N GLU A 90 20.62 2.73 -26.01
CA GLU A 90 20.84 2.92 -27.45
C GLU A 90 19.98 4.05 -28.06
N ASN A 91 19.26 4.82 -27.24
CA ASN A 91 18.34 5.87 -27.69
C ASN A 91 17.23 5.38 -28.64
N GLU A 92 16.93 4.08 -28.59
CA GLU A 92 15.84 3.47 -29.34
C GLU A 92 14.48 3.71 -28.67
N ASN A 93 13.43 3.50 -29.45
CA ASN A 93 12.04 3.63 -28.99
C ASN A 93 11.36 2.26 -28.88
N CYS A 94 10.20 2.22 -28.23
CA CYS A 94 9.34 1.03 -28.22
C CYS A 94 9.06 0.54 -29.65
N TRP A 95 9.46 -0.69 -29.97
CA TRP A 95 9.35 -1.26 -31.32
C TRP A 95 7.90 -1.38 -31.83
N SER A 96 6.92 -1.39 -30.92
CA SER A 96 5.50 -1.49 -31.29
C SER A 96 4.83 -0.14 -31.58
N CYS A 97 5.24 0.93 -30.91
CA CYS A 97 4.52 2.22 -30.97
C CYS A 97 5.40 3.47 -31.01
N ASN A 98 6.71 3.28 -31.17
CA ASN A 98 7.73 4.32 -31.24
C ASN A 98 7.72 5.29 -30.05
N TYR A 99 7.25 4.84 -28.88
CA TYR A 99 7.29 5.61 -27.64
C TYR A 99 8.69 5.54 -27.02
N GLN A 100 9.24 6.69 -26.64
CA GLN A 100 10.53 6.77 -25.96
C GLN A 100 10.48 6.12 -24.57
N PHE A 101 11.44 5.23 -24.28
CA PHE A 101 11.50 4.55 -22.99
C PHE A 101 11.74 5.54 -21.84
N LYS A 102 10.79 5.55 -20.89
CA LYS A 102 10.89 6.28 -19.61
C LYS A 102 11.03 5.26 -18.48
N LEU A 103 12.20 4.64 -18.41
CA LEU A 103 12.62 3.73 -17.33
C LEU A 103 13.37 4.49 -16.25
#